data_AF-A0A1F1IIV0-F1
#
_entry.id   AF-A0A1F1IIV0-F1
#
_cell.length_a   1.000
_cell.length_b   1.000
_cell.length_c   1.000
_cell.angle_alpha   90.00
_cell.angle_beta   90.00
_cell.angle_gamma   90.00
#
_symmetry.space_group_name_H-M   'P 1'
#
loop_
_entity.id
_entity.type
_entity.pdbx_description
1 polymer ?
#
loop_
_entity_poly.entity_id
_entity_poly.type
_entity_poly.pdbx_seq_one_letter_code
_entity_poly.pdbx_strand_id
1 'polypeptide(L)'
;MTSPWVEDDEPTDWEGPATADDDGQTGTPLPYVDPEVAAELAGEGPPVWMGTRWREIKAEHQWEAWNTLRRWVDWFVAEYRLVTSVVPPCWYKHSDLTAELYAAMCMEYKVWEEQAPGLGPMMMWHPHVEMLTARLRRMVDEAGCAKIGRHKEPEAYGDRPAFTLDYDEDDFTAWAGTTREQDTLERPATGVQNVRARVVDGDGGQVAVSNPVGLAASRQPEDVAVVLEMSSSTPSAPRLAVSVADSRDDLSVEWESSPDGHIWGTLGDEQQPEDSSEEERR
;
A
#
# COMPACT_ATOMS: atom_id res chain seq x y z
N MET A 1 15.82 50.77 30.11
CA MET A 1 16.41 49.65 29.34
C MET A 1 15.33 49.18 28.40
N THR A 2 15.52 49.48 27.13
CA THR A 2 14.54 49.36 26.04
C THR A 2 14.78 48.03 25.34
N SER A 3 13.76 47.20 25.21
CA SER A 3 13.80 46.01 24.34
C SER A 3 13.80 46.47 22.87
N PRO A 4 14.68 45.96 21.98
CA PRO A 4 14.92 46.60 20.68
C PRO A 4 14.10 46.06 19.49
N TRP A 5 13.07 45.23 19.71
CA TRP A 5 12.44 44.50 18.59
C TRP A 5 10.94 44.30 18.73
N VAL A 6 10.18 45.40 18.79
CA VAL A 6 8.82 45.48 18.22
C VAL A 6 8.59 46.94 17.83
N GLU A 7 8.66 47.25 16.54
CA GLU A 7 7.91 48.36 15.96
C GLU A 7 7.02 47.75 14.89
N ASP A 8 5.71 47.90 15.11
CA ASP A 8 4.64 47.61 14.17
C ASP A 8 4.80 48.52 12.95
N ASP A 9 4.87 47.92 11.75
CA ASP A 9 4.54 48.61 10.50
C ASP A 9 3.50 47.78 9.74
N GLU A 10 2.42 48.47 9.39
CA GLU A 10 1.18 47.97 8.78
C GLU A 10 1.40 47.32 7.40
N PRO A 11 0.47 46.44 6.95
CA PRO A 11 0.68 45.55 5.82
C PRO A 11 0.61 46.33 4.49
N THR A 12 1.69 46.30 3.73
CA THR A 12 1.73 46.89 2.39
C THR A 12 1.17 45.90 1.36
N ASP A 13 -0.04 46.23 0.93
CA ASP A 13 -0.74 45.92 -0.32
C ASP A 13 -0.14 44.84 -1.24
N TRP A 14 -0.79 43.68 -1.27
CA TRP A 14 -0.53 42.60 -2.22
C TRP A 14 -1.13 42.98 -3.59
N GLU A 15 -0.31 43.58 -4.46
CA GLU A 15 -0.70 43.78 -5.86
C GLU A 15 -0.91 42.42 -6.56
N GLY A 16 -2.08 42.28 -7.19
CA GLY A 16 -2.49 41.11 -7.97
C GLY A 16 -1.63 40.83 -9.21
N PRO A 17 -1.96 39.76 -9.95
CA PRO A 17 -0.99 38.98 -10.72
C PRO A 17 -0.40 39.78 -11.88
N ALA A 18 0.93 39.76 -11.99
CA ALA A 18 1.62 40.20 -13.18
C ALA A 18 1.10 39.38 -14.39
N THR A 19 0.57 40.13 -15.35
CA THR A 19 0.14 39.66 -16.67
C THR A 19 1.25 38.87 -17.33
N ALA A 20 0.94 37.65 -17.76
CA ALA A 20 1.75 36.91 -18.71
C ALA A 20 1.82 37.70 -20.03
N ASP A 21 3.02 38.08 -20.42
CA ASP A 21 3.55 38.08 -21.78
C ASP A 21 5.00 38.60 -21.73
N ASP A 22 5.97 37.67 -21.69
CA ASP A 22 7.36 37.96 -22.08
C ASP A 22 7.97 36.72 -22.75
N ASP A 23 7.86 36.72 -24.07
CA ASP A 23 8.55 35.84 -24.99
C ASP A 23 10.03 36.25 -25.06
N GLY A 24 10.84 35.83 -24.08
CA GLY A 24 12.20 36.35 -23.96
C GLY A 24 13.12 35.46 -23.13
N GLN A 25 13.59 34.37 -23.74
CA GLN A 25 14.62 33.48 -23.23
C GLN A 25 15.82 34.26 -22.63
N THR A 26 15.87 34.38 -21.30
CA THR A 26 16.98 34.96 -20.54
C THR A 26 17.54 33.95 -19.53
N GLY A 27 17.83 32.75 -20.03
CA GLY A 27 18.82 31.87 -19.42
C GLY A 27 20.11 32.02 -20.21
N THR A 28 21.21 32.41 -19.58
CA THR A 28 22.54 32.21 -20.19
C THR A 28 22.62 30.75 -20.65
N PRO A 29 22.89 30.44 -21.93
CA PRO A 29 23.00 29.06 -22.34
C PRO A 29 24.12 28.44 -21.52
N LEU A 30 23.80 27.37 -20.77
CA LEU A 30 24.85 26.59 -20.12
C LEU A 30 25.90 26.26 -21.19
N PRO A 31 27.20 26.42 -20.90
CA PRO A 31 28.23 26.09 -21.87
C PRO A 31 27.98 24.67 -22.35
N TYR A 32 28.01 24.46 -23.68
CA TYR A 32 27.84 23.15 -24.28
C TYR A 32 28.85 22.19 -23.64
N VAL A 33 28.35 21.26 -22.84
CA VAL A 33 29.14 20.15 -22.32
C VAL A 33 28.98 19.04 -23.32
N ASP A 34 30.12 18.55 -23.84
CA ASP A 34 30.15 17.41 -24.74
C ASP A 34 29.42 16.22 -24.09
N PRO A 35 28.54 15.47 -24.79
CA PRO A 35 27.81 14.34 -24.22
C PRO A 35 28.72 13.28 -23.59
N GLU A 36 29.94 13.10 -24.10
CA GLU A 36 30.93 12.17 -23.56
C GLU A 36 31.53 12.71 -22.26
N VAL A 37 31.77 14.02 -22.19
CA VAL A 37 32.21 14.74 -20.97
C VAL A 37 31.07 14.82 -19.95
N ALA A 38 29.82 14.97 -20.38
CA ALA A 38 28.63 14.91 -19.53
C ALA A 38 28.40 13.51 -18.98
N ALA A 39 28.73 12.46 -19.74
CA ALA A 39 28.70 11.07 -19.29
C ALA A 39 29.88 10.72 -18.36
N GLU A 40 31.05 11.32 -18.55
CA GLU A 40 32.17 11.19 -17.59
C GLU A 40 31.93 12.02 -16.30
N LEU A 41 31.27 13.17 -16.39
CA LEU A 41 30.89 14.02 -15.24
C LEU A 41 29.66 13.49 -14.49
N ALA A 42 28.74 12.82 -15.19
CA ALA A 42 27.71 11.99 -14.58
C ALA A 42 28.39 10.71 -14.10
N GLY A 43 29.09 10.81 -12.96
CA GLY A 43 30.00 9.79 -12.45
C GLY A 43 29.47 8.37 -12.62
N GLU A 44 30.41 7.43 -12.83
CA GLU A 44 30.13 5.98 -12.87
C GLU A 44 29.01 5.65 -11.89
N GLY A 45 27.89 5.18 -12.43
CA GLY A 45 26.72 4.86 -11.63
C GLY A 45 27.05 3.92 -10.47
N PRO A 46 26.12 3.69 -9.55
CA PRO A 46 26.38 2.84 -8.39
C PRO A 46 27.01 1.51 -8.84
N PRO A 47 27.99 0.99 -8.08
CA PRO A 47 28.56 -0.32 -8.38
C PRO A 47 27.46 -1.36 -8.60
N VAL A 48 27.65 -2.26 -9.56
CA VAL A 48 26.61 -3.22 -10.00
C VAL A 48 26.03 -4.10 -8.89
N TRP A 49 26.75 -4.25 -7.78
CA TRP A 49 26.32 -5.01 -6.60
C TRP A 49 25.49 -4.18 -5.61
N MET A 50 25.45 -2.86 -5.71
CA MET A 50 24.70 -1.96 -4.82
C MET A 50 23.19 -2.17 -5.01
N GLY A 51 22.45 -2.35 -3.91
CA GLY A 51 21.01 -2.64 -3.96
C GLY A 51 20.63 -4.10 -4.24
N THR A 52 21.60 -4.97 -4.53
CA THR A 52 21.39 -6.43 -4.57
C THR A 52 21.35 -6.98 -3.14
N ARG A 53 20.55 -8.00 -2.85
CA ARG A 53 20.56 -8.62 -1.50
C ARG A 53 21.98 -9.09 -1.17
N TRP A 54 22.46 -8.80 0.04
CA TRP A 54 23.85 -9.09 0.45
C TRP A 54 24.30 -10.53 0.15
N ARG A 55 23.44 -11.51 0.45
CA ARG A 55 23.70 -12.96 0.20
C ARG A 55 23.68 -13.36 -1.28
N GLU A 56 23.19 -12.51 -2.16
CA GLU A 56 23.06 -12.74 -3.60
C GLU A 56 24.15 -11.98 -4.39
N ILE A 57 25.03 -11.23 -3.73
CA ILE A 57 26.18 -10.57 -4.38
C ILE A 57 27.12 -11.66 -4.94
N LYS A 58 27.34 -11.61 -6.26
CA LYS A 58 28.21 -12.54 -6.97
C LYS A 58 29.64 -12.51 -6.41
N ALA A 59 30.29 -13.67 -6.38
CA ALA A 59 31.62 -13.86 -5.79
C ALA A 59 32.67 -12.84 -6.29
N GLU A 60 32.65 -12.51 -7.58
CA GLU A 60 33.55 -11.54 -8.21
C GLU A 60 33.45 -10.11 -7.64
N HIS A 61 32.28 -9.74 -7.09
CA HIS A 61 32.04 -8.41 -6.51
C HIS A 61 32.13 -8.38 -4.99
N GLN A 62 32.17 -9.54 -4.33
CA GLN A 62 32.12 -9.61 -2.86
C GLN A 62 33.28 -8.87 -2.21
N TRP A 63 34.49 -8.99 -2.75
CA TRP A 63 35.67 -8.33 -2.19
C TRP A 63 35.52 -6.80 -2.16
N GLU A 64 35.05 -6.24 -3.26
CA GLU A 64 34.79 -4.81 -3.37
C GLU A 64 33.67 -4.39 -2.43
N ALA A 65 32.55 -5.10 -2.44
CA ALA A 65 31.40 -4.85 -1.56
C ALA A 65 31.78 -4.87 -0.07
N TRP A 66 32.58 -5.85 0.36
CA TRP A 66 33.08 -5.93 1.74
C TRP A 66 33.93 -4.72 2.12
N ASN A 67 34.85 -4.30 1.24
CA ASN A 67 35.72 -3.15 1.53
C ASN A 67 34.94 -1.83 1.53
N THR A 68 33.97 -1.69 0.64
CA THR A 68 33.10 -0.51 0.60
C THR A 68 32.21 -0.45 1.84
N LEU A 69 31.56 -1.56 2.21
CA LEU A 69 30.78 -1.63 3.43
C LEU A 69 31.63 -1.36 4.67
N ARG A 70 32.86 -1.88 4.74
CA ARG A 70 33.76 -1.59 5.86
C ARG A 70 34.05 -0.09 6.00
N ARG A 71 34.42 0.59 4.91
CA ARG A 71 34.68 2.04 4.94
C ARG A 71 33.44 2.82 5.37
N TRP A 72 32.27 2.40 4.89
CA TRP A 72 31.00 2.99 5.25
C TRP A 72 30.69 2.80 6.74
N VAL A 73 30.86 1.59 7.28
CA VAL A 73 30.66 1.31 8.71
C VAL A 73 31.63 2.11 9.58
N ASP A 74 32.90 2.24 9.15
CA ASP A 74 33.90 3.05 9.85
C ASP A 74 33.46 4.53 9.94
N TRP A 75 32.93 5.09 8.85
CA TRP A 75 32.31 6.43 8.86
C TRP A 75 31.09 6.49 9.77
N PHE A 76 30.15 5.54 9.63
CA PHE A 76 28.90 5.53 10.38
C PHE A 76 29.14 5.47 11.90
N VAL A 77 30.10 4.65 12.33
CA VAL A 77 30.52 4.58 13.74
C VAL A 77 31.16 5.89 14.21
N ALA A 78 32.02 6.50 13.40
CA ALA A 78 32.68 7.75 13.75
C ALA A 78 31.70 8.93 13.83
N GLU A 79 30.80 9.05 12.86
CA GLU A 79 29.82 10.14 12.73
C GLU A 79 28.79 10.10 13.85
N TYR A 80 28.16 8.94 14.07
CA TYR A 80 27.13 8.77 15.08
C TYR A 80 27.67 8.33 16.45
N ARG A 81 29.01 8.28 16.60
CA ARG A 81 29.73 7.92 17.83
C ARG A 81 29.22 6.61 18.44
N LEU A 82 29.05 5.59 17.60
CA LEU A 82 28.47 4.32 18.01
C LEU A 82 29.43 3.54 18.89
N VAL A 83 28.89 2.92 19.93
CA VAL A 83 29.65 2.09 20.87
C VAL A 83 29.64 0.63 20.44
N THR A 84 30.51 -0.19 21.06
CA THR A 84 30.63 -1.63 20.76
C THR A 84 29.37 -2.45 21.03
N SER A 85 28.46 -1.95 21.87
CA SER A 85 27.14 -2.55 22.08
C SER A 85 26.14 -2.26 20.95
N VAL A 86 26.49 -1.39 19.99
CA VAL A 86 25.72 -1.13 18.77
C VAL A 86 26.41 -1.79 17.58
N VAL A 87 27.70 -1.52 17.38
CA VAL A 87 28.49 -2.10 16.29
C VAL A 87 29.77 -2.69 16.88
N PRO A 88 29.82 -4.01 17.12
CA PRO A 88 30.99 -4.66 17.70
C PRO A 88 32.11 -4.80 16.66
N PRO A 89 33.39 -4.88 17.07
CA PRO A 89 34.50 -5.08 16.13
C PRO A 89 34.40 -6.35 15.27
N CYS A 90 33.62 -7.34 15.71
CA CYS A 90 33.34 -8.57 14.98
C CYS A 90 32.06 -8.53 14.14
N TRP A 91 31.48 -7.35 13.87
CA TRP A 91 30.21 -7.20 13.13
C TRP A 91 30.18 -7.99 11.81
N TYR A 92 31.29 -8.04 11.09
CA TYR A 92 31.42 -8.75 9.80
C TYR A 92 31.30 -10.28 9.91
N LYS A 93 31.35 -10.83 11.12
CA LYS A 93 31.12 -12.26 11.40
C LYS A 93 29.66 -12.57 11.75
N HIS A 94 28.82 -11.54 11.86
CA HIS A 94 27.41 -11.65 12.20
C HIS A 94 26.59 -11.31 10.96
N SER A 95 25.94 -12.31 10.36
CA SER A 95 25.24 -12.17 9.08
C SER A 95 24.03 -11.23 9.16
N ASP A 96 23.36 -11.22 10.31
CA ASP A 96 22.27 -10.30 10.65
C ASP A 96 22.76 -8.85 10.73
N LEU A 97 23.83 -8.58 11.48
CA LEU A 97 24.42 -7.24 11.56
C LEU A 97 24.91 -6.76 10.19
N THR A 98 25.56 -7.64 9.44
CA THR A 98 26.07 -7.32 8.10
C THR A 98 24.94 -6.95 7.15
N ALA A 99 23.85 -7.73 7.13
CA ALA A 99 22.69 -7.44 6.30
C ALA A 99 22.01 -6.11 6.67
N GLU A 100 21.89 -5.83 7.96
CA GLU A 100 21.29 -4.61 8.49
C GLU A 100 22.12 -3.35 8.14
N LEU A 101 23.45 -3.42 8.34
CA LEU A 101 24.38 -2.34 7.99
C LEU A 101 24.44 -2.10 6.48
N TYR A 102 24.41 -3.18 5.68
CA TYR A 102 24.37 -3.06 4.23
C TYR A 102 23.09 -2.39 3.73
N ALA A 103 21.93 -2.73 4.31
CA ALA A 103 20.66 -2.09 3.99
C ALA A 103 20.70 -0.59 4.34
N ALA A 104 21.32 -0.22 5.46
CA ALA A 104 21.51 1.17 5.84
C ALA A 104 22.42 1.93 4.85
N MET A 105 23.53 1.34 4.43
CA MET A 105 24.39 1.91 3.38
C MET A 105 23.62 2.16 2.07
N CYS A 106 22.77 1.22 1.65
CA CYS A 106 21.94 1.40 0.45
C CYS A 106 20.93 2.54 0.60
N MET A 107 20.37 2.72 1.81
CA MET A 107 19.44 3.82 2.10
C MET A 107 20.15 5.18 2.09
N GLU A 108 21.33 5.28 2.69
CA GLU A 108 22.12 6.51 2.63
C GLU A 108 22.48 6.83 1.17
N TYR A 109 22.98 5.85 0.42
CA TYR A 109 23.25 6.04 -1.02
C TYR A 109 22.01 6.58 -1.75
N LYS A 110 20.84 5.96 -1.54
CA LYS A 110 19.58 6.40 -2.16
C LYS A 110 19.20 7.83 -1.81
N VAL A 111 19.52 8.30 -0.61
CA VAL A 111 19.07 9.62 -0.14
C VAL A 111 20.04 10.74 -0.54
N TRP A 112 21.34 10.47 -0.69
CA TRP A 112 22.35 11.48 -1.04
C TRP A 112 22.84 11.39 -2.49
N GLU A 113 23.09 10.19 -3.00
CA GLU A 113 23.76 9.99 -4.30
C GLU A 113 22.79 10.02 -5.49
N GLU A 114 21.49 10.21 -5.25
CA GLU A 114 20.54 10.57 -6.31
C GLU A 114 20.69 12.03 -6.78
N GLN A 115 21.58 12.82 -6.14
CA GLN A 115 21.97 14.18 -6.54
C GLN A 115 20.77 15.15 -6.72
N ALA A 116 19.63 14.85 -6.09
CA ALA A 116 18.44 15.69 -6.10
C ALA A 116 18.28 16.36 -4.71
N PRO A 117 18.23 17.71 -4.63
CA PRO A 117 17.94 18.37 -3.38
C PRO A 117 16.54 17.98 -2.90
N GLY A 118 16.47 17.35 -1.74
CA GLY A 118 15.22 16.83 -1.20
C GLY A 118 15.24 16.72 0.33
N LEU A 119 14.08 16.46 0.91
CA LEU A 119 13.91 16.29 2.36
C LEU A 119 14.28 14.87 2.84
N GLY A 120 14.70 13.98 1.95
CA GLY A 120 15.05 12.59 2.24
C GLY A 120 16.02 12.43 3.41
N PRO A 121 17.11 13.24 3.52
CA PRO A 121 18.00 13.18 4.67
C PRO A 121 17.29 13.33 6.02
N MET A 122 16.42 14.33 6.13
CA MET A 122 15.75 14.66 7.38
C MET A 122 14.56 13.73 7.66
N MET A 123 13.82 13.36 6.62
CA MET A 123 12.55 12.64 6.76
C MET A 123 12.70 11.12 6.71
N MET A 124 13.76 10.62 6.05
CA MET A 124 13.99 9.17 5.88
C MET A 124 15.24 8.73 6.64
N TRP A 125 16.41 9.31 6.36
CA TRP A 125 17.65 8.76 6.90
C TRP A 125 17.78 8.90 8.42
N HIS A 126 17.78 10.14 8.93
CA HIS A 126 18.04 10.36 10.36
C HIS A 126 17.02 9.66 11.28
N PRO A 127 15.70 9.63 10.99
CA PRO A 127 14.76 8.81 11.75
C PRO A 127 15.09 7.32 11.72
N HIS A 128 15.49 6.81 10.54
CA HIS A 128 15.88 5.40 10.41
C HIS A 128 17.21 5.08 11.10
N VAL A 129 18.14 6.02 11.25
CA VAL A 129 19.39 5.82 12.01
C VAL A 129 19.09 5.50 13.49
N GLU A 130 18.14 6.18 14.11
CA GLU A 130 17.73 5.87 15.48
C GLU A 130 17.12 4.46 15.59
N MET A 131 16.19 4.14 14.68
CA MET A 131 15.56 2.83 14.63
C MET A 131 16.56 1.70 14.36
N LEU A 132 17.50 1.93 13.44
CA LEU A 132 18.61 1.05 13.10
C LEU A 132 19.48 0.79 14.32
N THR A 133 19.90 1.85 15.01
CA THR A 133 20.72 1.75 16.23
C THR A 133 20.02 0.92 17.31
N ALA A 134 18.71 1.08 17.48
CA ALA A 134 17.94 0.27 18.42
C ALA A 134 17.91 -1.23 18.03
N ARG A 135 17.73 -1.54 16.74
CA ARG A 135 17.76 -2.92 16.23
C ARG A 135 19.15 -3.55 16.38
N LEU A 136 20.20 -2.83 15.99
CA LEU A 136 21.59 -3.28 16.11
C LEU A 136 21.94 -3.60 17.56
N ARG A 137 21.56 -2.74 18.52
CA ARG A 137 21.77 -3.02 19.96
C ARG A 137 21.16 -4.35 20.39
N ARG A 138 19.93 -4.63 19.96
CA ARG A 138 19.26 -5.90 20.28
C ARG A 138 19.98 -7.10 19.66
N MET A 139 20.35 -7.01 18.38
CA MET A 139 21.10 -8.06 17.68
C MET A 139 22.45 -8.35 18.37
N VAL A 140 23.19 -7.30 18.74
CA VAL A 140 24.47 -7.43 19.45
C VAL A 140 24.28 -8.00 20.87
N ASP A 141 23.20 -7.64 21.55
CA ASP A 141 22.88 -8.18 22.87
C ASP A 141 22.56 -9.68 22.82
N GLU A 142 21.75 -10.08 21.84
CA GLU A 142 21.41 -11.48 21.55
C GLU A 142 22.67 -12.28 21.15
N ALA A 143 23.55 -11.71 20.33
CA ALA A 143 24.82 -12.32 19.95
C ALA A 143 25.81 -12.45 21.14
N GLY A 144 25.71 -11.57 22.15
CA GLY A 144 26.49 -11.62 23.38
C GLY A 144 28.00 -11.30 23.23
N CYS A 145 28.50 -11.07 22.02
CA CYS A 145 29.92 -10.85 21.73
C CYS A 145 30.48 -9.57 22.38
N ALA A 146 29.68 -8.50 22.47
CA ALA A 146 30.08 -7.25 23.11
C ALA A 146 30.28 -7.41 24.64
N LYS A 147 29.44 -8.21 25.32
CA LYS A 147 29.53 -8.47 26.76
C LYS A 147 30.76 -9.30 27.13
N ILE A 148 31.09 -10.28 26.29
CA ILE A 148 32.21 -11.20 26.52
C ILE A 148 33.55 -10.57 26.07
N GLY A 149 33.51 -9.55 25.20
CA GLY A 149 34.70 -8.89 24.66
C GLY A 149 35.44 -9.71 23.60
N ARG A 150 34.84 -10.80 23.11
CA ARG A 150 35.32 -11.61 21.98
C ARG A 150 34.13 -12.10 21.16
N HIS A 151 34.39 -12.42 19.90
CA HIS A 151 33.38 -13.03 19.03
C HIS A 151 32.89 -14.35 19.63
N LYS A 152 31.58 -14.56 19.56
CA LYS A 152 30.88 -15.76 19.99
C LYS A 152 30.20 -16.35 18.76
N GLU A 153 30.51 -17.62 18.48
CA GLU A 153 29.83 -18.37 17.42
C GLU A 153 28.36 -18.59 17.82
N PRO A 154 27.42 -18.61 16.86
CA PRO A 154 26.01 -18.88 17.13
C PRO A 154 25.84 -20.23 17.82
N GLU A 155 25.06 -20.25 18.90
CA GLU A 155 24.80 -21.46 19.66
C GLU A 155 23.75 -22.34 18.96
N ALA A 156 23.89 -23.65 19.16
CA ALA A 156 22.85 -24.63 18.86
C ALA A 156 21.56 -24.24 19.61
N TYR A 157 20.41 -24.38 18.95
CA TYR A 157 19.13 -24.04 19.55
C TYR A 157 18.51 -25.31 20.13
N GLY A 158 18.74 -25.59 21.41
CA GLY A 158 18.37 -26.90 21.99
C GLY A 158 19.22 -28.01 21.36
N ASP A 159 18.57 -29.06 20.84
CA ASP A 159 19.25 -30.21 20.25
C ASP A 159 19.67 -30.01 18.78
N ARG A 160 19.30 -28.88 18.14
CA ARG A 160 19.62 -28.61 16.72
C ARG A 160 20.88 -27.74 16.56
N PRO A 161 21.77 -28.05 15.59
CA PRO A 161 22.90 -27.21 15.26
C PRO A 161 22.49 -25.77 14.89
N ALA A 162 23.42 -24.83 15.05
CA ALA A 162 23.23 -23.47 14.55
C ALA A 162 22.91 -23.48 13.05
N PHE A 163 22.06 -22.54 12.62
CA PHE A 163 21.61 -22.38 11.23
C PHE A 163 20.85 -23.56 10.61
N THR A 164 20.47 -24.57 11.41
CA THR A 164 19.65 -25.69 10.92
C THR A 164 18.19 -25.45 11.29
N LEU A 165 17.33 -25.35 10.28
CA LEU A 165 15.89 -25.45 10.44
C LEU A 165 15.52 -26.92 10.28
N ASP A 166 14.80 -27.47 11.25
CA ASP A 166 14.34 -28.85 11.27
C ASP A 166 12.81 -28.81 11.20
N TYR A 167 12.29 -28.51 10.02
CA TYR A 167 10.87 -28.67 9.73
C TYR A 167 10.69 -29.95 8.92
N ASP A 168 9.52 -30.58 9.07
CA ASP A 168 9.16 -31.76 8.31
C ASP A 168 8.99 -31.38 6.83
N GLU A 169 9.95 -31.80 5.98
CA GLU A 169 9.97 -31.49 4.56
C GLU A 169 8.79 -32.13 3.81
N ASP A 170 8.30 -33.28 4.28
CA ASP A 170 7.15 -33.96 3.67
C ASP A 170 5.86 -33.21 4.02
N ASP A 171 5.69 -32.79 5.28
CA ASP A 171 4.57 -31.94 5.71
C ASP A 171 4.59 -30.58 5.01
N PHE A 172 5.77 -29.95 4.90
CA PHE A 172 5.92 -28.70 4.17
C PHE A 172 5.55 -28.87 2.69
N THR A 173 6.00 -29.94 2.04
CA THR A 173 5.68 -30.20 0.63
C THR A 173 4.19 -30.46 0.44
N ALA A 174 3.55 -31.22 1.33
CA ALA A 174 2.12 -31.45 1.30
C ALA A 174 1.32 -30.15 1.50
N TRP A 175 1.75 -29.31 2.46
CA TRP A 175 1.14 -28.00 2.71
C TRP A 175 1.32 -27.06 1.51
N ALA A 176 2.54 -26.93 0.99
CA ALA A 176 2.86 -26.06 -0.15
C ALA A 176 2.15 -26.51 -1.44
N GLY A 177 1.95 -27.82 -1.62
CA GLY A 177 1.20 -28.40 -2.73
C GLY A 177 -0.33 -28.33 -2.58
N THR A 178 -0.85 -27.83 -1.45
CA THR A 178 -2.29 -27.74 -1.21
C THR A 178 -2.93 -26.78 -2.22
N THR A 179 -3.72 -27.34 -3.14
CA THR A 179 -4.50 -26.56 -4.10
C THR A 179 -5.85 -26.17 -3.50
N ARG A 180 -6.29 -24.93 -3.74
CA ARG A 180 -7.60 -24.44 -3.31
C ARG A 180 -8.37 -23.96 -4.53
N GLU A 181 -9.57 -24.47 -4.69
CA GLU A 181 -10.50 -24.12 -5.76
C GLU A 181 -11.84 -23.75 -5.14
N GLN A 182 -12.50 -22.76 -5.74
CA GLN A 182 -13.83 -22.32 -5.36
C GLN A 182 -14.68 -22.27 -6.61
N ASP A 183 -15.91 -22.76 -6.50
CA ASP A 183 -16.90 -22.70 -7.56
C ASP A 183 -18.22 -22.12 -7.01
N THR A 184 -19.00 -21.51 -7.89
CA THR A 184 -20.32 -20.94 -7.56
C THR A 184 -21.40 -21.81 -8.18
N LEU A 185 -22.23 -22.40 -7.33
CA LEU A 185 -23.31 -23.28 -7.76
C LEU A 185 -24.66 -22.58 -7.57
N GLU A 186 -25.54 -22.74 -8.56
CA GLU A 186 -26.92 -22.29 -8.43
C GLU A 186 -27.67 -23.09 -7.36
N ARG A 187 -28.51 -22.39 -6.60
CA ARG A 187 -29.30 -22.99 -5.53
C ARG A 187 -30.52 -23.72 -6.14
N PRO A 188 -30.90 -24.92 -5.67
CA PRO A 188 -32.06 -25.60 -6.21
C PRO A 188 -33.34 -24.81 -5.96
N ALA A 189 -34.31 -24.88 -6.89
CA ALA A 189 -35.60 -24.22 -6.76
C ALA A 189 -36.45 -24.80 -5.61
N THR A 190 -36.31 -26.10 -5.31
CA THR A 190 -37.03 -26.78 -4.23
C THR A 190 -36.16 -27.81 -3.52
N GLY A 191 -36.39 -28.02 -2.22
CA GLY A 191 -35.71 -29.04 -1.43
C GLY A 191 -34.25 -28.74 -1.09
N VAL A 192 -33.43 -29.79 -0.95
CA VAL A 192 -32.00 -29.72 -0.62
C VAL A 192 -31.20 -30.54 -1.64
N GLN A 193 -30.24 -29.92 -2.32
CA GLN A 193 -29.30 -30.60 -3.23
C GLN A 193 -27.99 -30.86 -2.49
N ASN A 194 -27.54 -32.12 -2.42
CA ASN A 194 -26.24 -32.46 -1.82
C ASN A 194 -25.13 -32.41 -2.86
N VAL A 195 -24.06 -31.67 -2.57
CA VAL A 195 -22.88 -31.52 -3.43
C VAL A 195 -21.66 -32.00 -2.66
N ARG A 196 -20.72 -32.66 -3.35
CA ARG A 196 -19.40 -33.02 -2.81
C ARG A 196 -18.36 -32.97 -3.91
N ALA A 197 -17.11 -32.69 -3.53
CA ALA A 197 -15.97 -32.80 -4.42
C ALA A 197 -15.42 -34.23 -4.44
N ARG A 198 -14.86 -34.63 -5.58
CA ARG A 198 -14.12 -35.89 -5.74
C ARG A 198 -12.79 -35.59 -6.39
N VAL A 199 -11.72 -36.10 -5.81
CA VAL A 199 -10.36 -36.06 -6.38
C VAL A 199 -10.17 -37.33 -7.21
N VAL A 200 -9.71 -37.16 -8.44
CA VAL A 200 -9.40 -38.24 -9.37
C VAL A 200 -7.91 -38.25 -9.71
N ASP A 201 -7.36 -39.42 -10.01
CA ASP A 201 -5.99 -39.58 -10.51
C ASP A 201 -5.90 -39.26 -12.03
N GLY A 202 -4.69 -39.38 -12.59
CA GLY A 202 -4.43 -39.13 -14.01
C GLY A 202 -5.13 -40.10 -14.97
N ASP A 203 -5.58 -41.27 -14.49
CA ASP A 203 -6.32 -42.27 -15.25
C ASP A 203 -7.85 -42.12 -15.04
N GLY A 204 -8.29 -41.13 -14.27
CA GLY A 204 -9.69 -40.87 -13.93
C GLY A 204 -10.25 -41.73 -12.78
N GLY A 205 -9.40 -42.52 -12.12
CA GLY A 205 -9.73 -43.29 -10.93
C GLY A 205 -10.00 -42.39 -9.72
N GLN A 206 -10.98 -42.74 -8.88
CA GLN A 206 -11.29 -41.97 -7.68
C GLN A 206 -10.22 -42.18 -6.59
N VAL A 207 -9.60 -41.09 -6.13
CA VAL A 207 -8.60 -41.10 -5.06
C VAL A 207 -9.20 -40.71 -3.71
N ALA A 208 -10.02 -39.65 -3.69
CA ALA A 208 -10.62 -39.14 -2.44
C ALA A 208 -11.96 -38.45 -2.70
N VAL A 209 -12.75 -38.28 -1.64
CA VAL A 209 -14.03 -37.54 -1.68
C VAL A 209 -14.14 -36.62 -0.46
N SER A 210 -14.76 -35.46 -0.65
CA SER A 210 -15.07 -34.55 0.45
C SER A 210 -16.30 -35.01 1.24
N ASN A 211 -16.50 -34.41 2.42
CA ASN A 211 -17.81 -34.42 3.06
C ASN A 211 -18.85 -33.75 2.13
N PRO A 212 -20.10 -34.26 2.08
CA PRO A 212 -21.15 -33.60 1.32
C PRO A 212 -21.65 -32.35 2.05
N VAL A 213 -22.08 -31.37 1.26
CA VAL A 213 -22.73 -30.13 1.71
C VAL A 213 -24.10 -30.05 1.06
N GLY A 214 -25.13 -29.76 1.87
CA GLY A 214 -26.50 -29.57 1.39
C GLY A 214 -26.78 -28.10 1.04
N LEU A 215 -27.09 -27.83 -0.23
CA LEU A 215 -27.60 -26.56 -0.72
C LEU A 215 -29.13 -26.57 -0.62
N ALA A 216 -29.69 -25.89 0.37
CA ALA A 216 -31.14 -25.75 0.53
C ALA A 216 -31.70 -24.69 -0.42
N ALA A 217 -32.93 -24.85 -0.91
CA ALA A 217 -33.60 -23.87 -1.75
C ALA A 217 -33.64 -22.46 -1.11
N SER A 218 -33.63 -21.41 -1.96
CA SER A 218 -33.77 -20.03 -1.47
C SER A 218 -35.18 -19.83 -0.94
N ARG A 219 -35.31 -19.17 0.22
CA ARG A 219 -36.62 -18.68 0.67
C ARG A 219 -36.81 -17.34 -0.03
N GLN A 220 -37.64 -17.32 -1.06
CA GLN A 220 -38.10 -16.05 -1.61
C GLN A 220 -39.17 -15.51 -0.66
N PRO A 221 -39.05 -14.27 -0.13
CA PRO A 221 -40.19 -13.59 0.48
C PRO A 221 -41.31 -13.50 -0.57
N GLU A 222 -42.52 -13.90 -0.19
CA GLU A 222 -43.68 -13.87 -1.10
C GLU A 222 -44.20 -12.43 -1.29
N ASP A 223 -43.93 -11.54 -0.32
CA ASP A 223 -44.48 -10.20 -0.27
C ASP A 223 -43.41 -9.13 -0.57
N VAL A 224 -43.74 -8.23 -1.49
CA VAL A 224 -43.00 -6.97 -1.72
C VAL A 224 -43.44 -5.96 -0.67
N ALA A 225 -42.49 -5.41 0.08
CA ALA A 225 -42.76 -4.27 0.96
C ALA A 225 -42.22 -2.98 0.33
N VAL A 226 -43.08 -1.96 0.22
CA VAL A 226 -42.72 -0.63 -0.28
C VAL A 226 -42.99 0.40 0.81
N VAL A 227 -41.99 1.22 1.12
CA VAL A 227 -42.12 2.33 2.07
C VAL A 227 -41.69 3.61 1.37
N LEU A 228 -42.56 4.62 1.43
CA LEU A 228 -42.27 5.97 0.97
C LEU A 228 -42.07 6.89 2.18
N GLU A 229 -40.93 7.56 2.25
CA GLU A 229 -40.58 8.45 3.36
C GLU A 229 -40.13 9.82 2.84
N MET A 230 -40.43 10.87 3.61
CA MET A 230 -39.91 12.20 3.34
C MET A 230 -38.50 12.33 3.93
N SER A 231 -37.48 12.32 3.07
CA SER A 231 -36.08 12.47 3.47
C SER A 231 -35.69 13.93 3.70
N SER A 232 -36.42 14.88 3.12
CA SER A 232 -36.26 16.31 3.37
C SER A 232 -37.57 17.06 3.21
N SER A 233 -37.86 17.99 4.12
CA SER A 233 -39.08 18.80 4.14
C SER A 233 -38.84 20.26 3.71
N THR A 234 -37.79 20.52 2.92
CA THR A 234 -37.50 21.87 2.41
C THR A 234 -38.73 22.46 1.71
N PRO A 235 -39.24 23.64 2.12
CA PRO A 235 -40.54 24.15 1.66
C PRO A 235 -40.70 24.30 0.15
N SER A 236 -39.61 24.62 -0.56
CA SER A 236 -39.60 24.82 -2.01
C SER A 236 -39.23 23.56 -2.81
N ALA A 237 -38.71 22.52 -2.15
CA ALA A 237 -38.20 21.32 -2.81
C ALA A 237 -38.08 20.14 -1.82
N PRO A 238 -39.20 19.58 -1.33
CA PRO A 238 -39.15 18.42 -0.48
C PRO A 238 -38.56 17.22 -1.24
N ARG A 239 -37.83 16.36 -0.53
CA ARG A 239 -37.30 15.11 -1.10
C ARG A 239 -38.02 13.92 -0.51
N LEU A 240 -38.47 13.04 -1.38
CA LEU A 240 -39.05 11.75 -1.03
C LEU A 240 -38.04 10.65 -1.37
N ALA A 241 -37.98 9.63 -0.53
CA ALA A 241 -37.19 8.43 -0.76
C ALA A 241 -38.12 7.23 -0.71
N VAL A 242 -37.91 6.30 -1.64
CA VAL A 242 -38.65 5.04 -1.71
C VAL A 242 -37.70 3.91 -1.37
N SER A 243 -38.13 3.04 -0.47
CA SER A 243 -37.44 1.80 -0.12
C SER A 243 -38.33 0.62 -0.53
N VAL A 244 -37.83 -0.21 -1.45
CA VAL A 244 -38.46 -1.46 -1.86
C VAL A 244 -37.65 -2.61 -1.28
N ALA A 245 -38.29 -3.44 -0.44
CA ALA A 245 -37.71 -4.67 0.07
C ALA A 245 -38.36 -5.85 -0.67
N ASP A 246 -37.61 -6.47 -1.58
CA ASP A 246 -38.01 -7.66 -2.33
C ASP A 246 -36.79 -8.48 -2.76
N SER A 247 -37.05 -9.70 -3.28
CA SER A 247 -36.03 -10.60 -3.84
C SER A 247 -36.06 -10.71 -5.36
N ARG A 248 -37.02 -10.08 -6.06
CA ARG A 248 -37.10 -10.09 -7.52
C ARG A 248 -36.31 -8.95 -8.15
N ASP A 249 -35.85 -9.19 -9.37
CA ASP A 249 -35.05 -8.27 -10.18
C ASP A 249 -35.85 -7.63 -11.34
N ASP A 250 -37.14 -7.97 -11.47
CA ASP A 250 -38.04 -7.50 -12.53
C ASP A 250 -38.89 -6.28 -12.14
N LEU A 251 -38.72 -5.74 -10.94
CA LEU A 251 -39.52 -4.63 -10.41
C LEU A 251 -38.93 -3.26 -10.74
N SER A 252 -39.78 -2.34 -11.20
CA SER A 252 -39.48 -0.92 -11.39
C SER A 252 -40.35 -0.06 -10.47
N VAL A 253 -39.79 1.06 -9.99
CA VAL A 253 -40.56 2.04 -9.23
C VAL A 253 -41.09 3.12 -10.17
N GLU A 254 -42.40 3.23 -10.26
CA GLU A 254 -43.09 4.34 -10.90
C GLU A 254 -43.62 5.30 -9.82
N TRP A 255 -43.52 6.60 -10.10
CA TRP A 255 -44.00 7.62 -9.18
C TRP A 255 -45.41 8.02 -9.61
N GLU A 256 -46.32 8.05 -8.64
CA GLU A 256 -47.70 8.48 -8.85
C GLU A 256 -48.02 9.68 -7.95
N SER A 257 -48.92 10.53 -8.41
CA SER A 257 -49.50 11.60 -7.62
C SER A 257 -51.01 11.53 -7.64
N SER A 258 -51.61 12.03 -6.56
CA SER A 258 -53.04 12.11 -6.41
C SER A 258 -53.40 13.42 -5.71
N PRO A 259 -54.37 14.20 -6.23
CA PRO A 259 -54.85 15.39 -5.56
C PRO A 259 -55.75 15.07 -4.36
N ASP A 260 -56.39 13.89 -4.33
CA ASP A 260 -57.36 13.48 -3.32
C ASP A 260 -56.93 12.24 -2.49
N GLY A 261 -55.80 11.62 -2.84
CA GLY A 261 -55.31 10.39 -2.23
C GLY A 261 -56.07 9.12 -2.65
N HIS A 262 -57.01 9.24 -3.58
CA HIS A 262 -57.91 8.15 -3.98
C HIS A 262 -57.84 7.86 -5.48
N ILE A 263 -57.60 8.88 -6.31
CA ILE A 263 -57.38 8.74 -7.75
C ILE A 263 -55.92 9.06 -8.04
N TRP A 264 -55.17 8.04 -8.45
CA TRP A 264 -53.74 8.11 -8.68
C TRP A 264 -53.44 8.19 -10.18
N GLY A 265 -52.46 9.00 -10.56
CA GLY A 265 -51.95 9.10 -11.92
C GLY A 265 -50.44 9.25 -11.94
N THR A 266 -49.81 8.86 -13.03
CA THR A 266 -48.35 8.89 -13.18
C THR A 266 -47.81 10.31 -13.01
N LEU A 267 -46.87 10.49 -12.09
CA LEU A 267 -46.23 11.76 -11.79
C LEU A 267 -45.32 12.14 -12.98
N GLY A 268 -45.79 13.03 -13.85
CA GLY A 268 -45.02 13.54 -14.98
C GLY A 268 -45.75 13.61 -16.32
N ASP A 269 -46.96 13.07 -16.45
CA ASP A 269 -47.82 13.34 -17.60
C ASP A 269 -48.62 14.63 -17.34
N GLU A 270 -48.15 15.75 -17.89
CA GLU A 270 -48.88 16.99 -17.95
C GLU A 270 -50.21 16.78 -18.68
N GLN A 271 -51.33 16.82 -17.96
CA GLN A 271 -52.65 17.00 -18.56
C GLN A 271 -52.71 18.37 -19.22
N GLN A 272 -52.46 18.39 -20.52
CA GLN A 272 -52.65 19.55 -21.39
C GLN A 272 -54.15 19.89 -21.42
N PRO A 273 -54.60 21.07 -20.98
CA PRO A 273 -56.02 21.42 -21.04
C PRO A 273 -56.41 21.65 -22.50
N GLU A 274 -57.42 20.92 -22.97
CA GLU A 274 -58.04 21.12 -24.28
C GLU A 274 -58.71 22.51 -24.33
N ASP A 275 -58.19 23.35 -25.23
CA ASP A 275 -58.82 24.59 -25.65
C ASP A 275 -59.88 24.26 -26.72
N SER A 276 -61.16 24.36 -26.34
CA SER A 276 -62.28 24.32 -27.28
C SER A 276 -63.19 25.53 -27.07
N SER A 277 -62.83 26.61 -27.76
CA SER A 277 -63.67 27.37 -28.71
C SER A 277 -65.03 27.95 -28.28
N GLU A 278 -65.10 29.28 -28.46
CA GLU A 278 -66.11 30.05 -29.22
C GLU A 278 -67.30 30.75 -28.53
N GLU A 279 -67.66 31.88 -29.18
CA GLU A 279 -68.79 32.81 -29.01
C GLU A 279 -68.68 33.84 -27.85
N GLU A 280 -68.83 35.15 -28.01
CA GLU A 280 -69.43 35.96 -29.07
C GLU A 280 -69.08 37.46 -28.86
N ARG A 281 -68.97 38.20 -29.97
CA ARG A 281 -69.38 39.61 -30.19
C ARG A 281 -68.67 40.80 -29.52
N ARG A 282 -68.05 41.54 -30.45
CA ARG A 282 -68.11 43.00 -30.73
C ARG A 282 -67.05 43.91 -30.12
#